data_AF-A0A2L2YF68-F1
#
_entry.id   AF-A0A2L2YF68-F1
#
_cell.length_a   1.000
_cell.length_b   1.000
_cell.length_c   1.000
_cell.angle_alpha   90.00
_cell.angle_beta   90.00
_cell.angle_gamma   90.00
#
_symmetry.space_group_name_H-M   'P 1'
#
loop_
_entity.id
_entity.type
_entity.pdbx_description
1 polymer ?
#
loop_
_entity_poly.entity_id
_entity_poly.type
_entity_poly.pdbx_seq_one_letter_code
_entity_poly.pdbx_strand_id
1 'polypeptide(L)'
;HIAGVAPVKSEYLLQDHVRELNLDFVAAKDKKKFIPGCDKDSSDEPPAKKLKGQNKYRPRSQKAPRSEKLCFKIGTEGSCPYGESCCYSHDVKAYLENKPPDLGDECYLFRKYGKCPYTFSCRFAKDHFKDEKNVVVEKLWEKYKDKQLNCNMLSKDLQIALRKRSYNFKKSDKALSSAHMNNETNDTISVKVPPKEVDDSSNKKIDNNCSLDQNCSLVPDSEIKDQKNSVEAENFKNVKTEVLDNFSKDDTLLLPEIKKIDFKDKLYLAPLTTVGNLPFRRICKEYGADITCSEMTLALSLLQGQQSEWALIKRHHTEDLFGIQLCGSQPEVMTRCCQVLSENASFDFIDLNLGCPLDAIYKKGAGCGLMNRMRKLKTILHGVSSVIDVPLTLKMRTGIYSNESLADSLIRKLKELKTPVSLITLHGRSREQRYTRSADWAYIDNCNKIAEPIPLFGNGDILSYEDYNARRAESSVSGIMIARGALIKPWIFKEIKDQFHWDISSSERLDILRKYSNYGLEHWGSDTEGVEKTRRFLLEWLSFLYRYIPVGLLERVPQQINERPPPYFGRNDLETLMASPSCTDWVKISEMLLGPVPENFIFLPKLNAN
;
A
#
# COMPACT_ATOMS: atom_id res chain seq x y z
N HIS A 1 26.16 25.93 -4.59
CA HIS A 1 25.13 24.88 -4.42
C HIS A 1 25.59 23.84 -3.41
N ILE A 2 24.77 23.55 -2.40
CA ILE A 2 25.01 22.46 -1.44
C ILE A 2 24.57 21.15 -2.10
N ALA A 3 25.43 20.12 -2.09
CA ALA A 3 25.08 18.82 -2.65
C ALA A 3 23.77 18.28 -2.03
N GLY A 4 22.79 17.98 -2.87
CA GLY A 4 21.47 17.47 -2.44
C GLY A 4 20.41 18.53 -2.12
N VAL A 5 20.67 19.83 -2.38
CA VAL A 5 19.65 20.89 -2.35
C VAL A 5 19.26 21.25 -3.78
N ALA A 6 17.94 21.39 -4.02
CA ALA A 6 17.43 21.77 -5.34
C ALA A 6 17.79 23.22 -5.69
N PRO A 7 18.12 23.51 -6.96
CA PRO A 7 18.52 24.86 -7.39
C PRO A 7 17.28 25.73 -7.63
N VAL A 8 16.83 26.45 -6.59
CA VAL A 8 15.74 27.43 -6.66
C VAL A 8 16.32 28.82 -6.90
N LYS A 9 15.70 29.61 -7.79
CA LYS A 9 16.17 30.95 -8.16
C LYS A 9 16.26 31.86 -6.95
N SER A 10 17.31 32.66 -6.89
CA SER A 10 17.67 33.50 -5.74
C SER A 10 16.53 34.39 -5.23
N GLU A 11 15.68 34.91 -6.11
CA GLU A 11 14.57 35.79 -5.78
C GLU A 11 13.43 35.11 -5.02
N TYR A 12 13.35 33.76 -5.00
CA TYR A 12 12.35 32.99 -4.25
C TYR A 12 12.88 32.42 -2.94
N LEU A 13 14.18 32.54 -2.66
CA LEU A 13 14.80 31.95 -1.47
C LEU A 13 14.44 32.77 -0.22
N LEU A 14 14.08 32.07 0.86
CA LEU A 14 13.92 32.69 2.16
C LEU A 14 15.30 32.85 2.81
N GLN A 15 15.78 34.09 2.90
CA GLN A 15 17.02 34.42 3.60
C GLN A 15 16.85 34.19 5.11
N ASP A 16 17.89 33.67 5.75
CA ASP A 16 17.99 33.50 7.21
C ASP A 16 16.88 32.65 7.88
N HIS A 17 16.15 31.84 7.12
CA HIS A 17 15.12 30.97 7.67
C HIS A 17 15.74 29.81 8.49
N VAL A 18 15.55 29.88 9.82
CA VAL A 18 15.88 28.78 10.73
C VAL A 18 14.68 27.85 10.84
N ARG A 19 14.87 26.57 10.52
CA ARG A 19 13.84 25.55 10.72
C ARG A 19 13.73 25.23 12.20
N GLU A 20 12.63 25.64 12.81
CA GLU A 20 12.30 25.25 14.18
C GLU A 20 11.56 23.91 14.20
N LEU A 21 12.05 22.98 15.01
CA LEU A 21 11.37 21.71 15.23
C LEU A 21 10.19 21.96 16.17
N ASN A 22 8.98 21.90 15.64
CA ASN A 22 7.81 21.92 16.50
C ASN A 22 7.68 20.57 17.24
N LEU A 23 8.02 20.59 18.53
CA LEU A 23 8.03 19.41 19.40
C LEU A 23 6.64 18.80 19.57
N ASP A 24 5.55 19.53 19.35
CA ASP A 24 4.19 18.98 19.43
C ASP A 24 3.93 17.93 18.34
N PHE A 25 4.65 18.02 17.23
CA PHE A 25 4.61 17.08 16.12
C PHE A 25 5.80 16.10 16.13
N VAL A 26 6.37 15.84 17.31
CA VAL A 26 7.36 14.78 17.52
C VAL A 26 6.78 13.74 18.47
N ALA A 27 6.94 12.46 18.15
CA ALA A 27 6.48 11.39 19.03
C ALA A 27 7.11 11.53 20.42
N ALA A 28 6.35 11.31 21.50
CA ALA A 28 6.79 11.55 22.87
C ALA A 28 8.13 10.87 23.24
N LYS A 29 8.39 9.65 22.72
CA LYS A 29 9.67 8.95 22.91
C LYS A 29 10.83 9.61 22.15
N ASP A 30 10.57 10.21 21.00
CA ASP A 30 11.57 10.91 20.19
C ASP A 30 11.81 12.34 20.69
N LYS A 31 10.86 12.99 21.40
CA LYS A 31 11.08 14.29 22.04
C LYS A 31 12.29 14.26 22.99
N LYS A 32 12.54 13.13 23.67
CA LYS A 32 13.67 12.93 24.58
C LYS A 32 15.04 13.10 23.93
N LYS A 33 15.15 12.88 22.60
CA LYS A 33 16.40 13.04 21.84
C LYS A 33 16.79 14.50 21.61
N PHE A 34 15.90 15.44 21.93
CA PHE A 34 16.07 16.88 21.70
C PHE A 34 16.09 17.69 23.01
N ILE A 35 16.04 17.03 24.18
CA ILE A 35 16.16 17.68 25.48
C ILE A 35 17.66 17.69 25.88
N PRO A 36 18.29 18.85 26.06
CA PRO A 36 19.70 18.92 26.50
C PRO A 36 19.87 18.29 27.89
N GLY A 37 20.81 17.34 28.03
CA GLY A 37 21.21 16.76 29.32
C GLY A 37 20.73 15.33 29.64
N CYS A 38 20.04 14.64 28.71
CA CYS A 38 19.58 13.25 28.93
C CYS A 38 20.62 12.16 28.61
N ASP A 39 21.62 12.45 27.77
CA ASP A 39 22.69 11.50 27.44
C ASP A 39 24.05 12.08 27.85
N LYS A 40 24.51 11.70 29.04
CA LYS A 40 25.94 11.77 29.38
C LYS A 40 26.57 10.43 29.00
N ASP A 41 26.85 10.25 27.72
CA ASP A 41 27.92 9.34 27.31
C ASP A 41 28.94 10.15 26.50
N SER A 42 30.15 10.14 27.02
CA SER A 42 31.33 10.83 26.51
C SER A 42 31.74 10.28 25.14
N SER A 43 31.76 11.12 24.11
CA SER A 43 32.83 11.21 23.09
C SER A 43 32.42 12.15 21.95
N ASP A 44 33.43 12.73 21.31
CA ASP A 44 33.36 13.61 20.14
C ASP A 44 32.58 13.01 18.95
N GLU A 45 31.26 13.22 18.88
CA GLU A 45 30.44 12.87 17.71
C GLU A 45 29.55 14.01 17.17
N PRO A 46 29.23 14.01 15.85
CA PRO A 46 28.60 15.12 15.14
C PRO A 46 27.09 15.29 15.46
N PRO A 47 26.43 16.38 14.99
CA PRO A 47 25.16 16.83 15.55
C PRO A 47 23.99 15.86 15.32
N ALA A 48 23.15 15.75 16.36
CA ALA A 48 21.79 15.22 16.46
C ALA A 48 21.33 14.24 15.34
N LYS A 49 21.21 12.95 15.71
CA LYS A 49 20.70 11.87 14.85
C LYS A 49 19.36 12.24 14.20
N LYS A 50 19.36 12.54 12.89
CA LYS A 50 18.15 12.70 12.07
C LYS A 50 17.23 11.49 12.23
N LEU A 51 15.95 11.72 12.53
CA LEU A 51 14.94 10.66 12.57
C LEU A 51 14.73 10.13 11.14
N LYS A 52 15.21 8.92 10.85
CA LYS A 52 15.02 8.25 9.54
C LYS A 52 14.09 7.05 9.68
N GLY A 53 13.37 6.69 8.61
CA GLY A 53 12.56 5.47 8.56
C GLY A 53 11.07 5.69 8.76
N GLN A 54 10.39 4.84 9.55
CA GLN A 54 8.95 4.94 9.80
C GLN A 54 8.67 5.47 11.21
N ASN A 55 7.68 6.34 11.35
CA ASN A 55 7.15 6.74 12.65
C ASN A 55 6.33 5.59 13.26
N LYS A 56 6.92 4.91 14.26
CA LYS A 56 6.31 3.76 14.94
C LYS A 56 5.29 4.16 16.02
N TYR A 57 5.36 5.38 16.55
CA TYR A 57 4.56 5.86 17.71
C TYR A 57 3.56 6.96 17.34
N ARG A 58 2.89 6.81 16.20
CA ARG A 58 1.93 7.81 15.74
C ARG A 58 0.66 7.77 16.60
N PRO A 59 0.05 8.94 16.91
CA PRO A 59 -1.25 8.99 17.55
C PRO A 59 -2.24 8.10 16.81
N ARG A 60 -2.90 7.22 17.56
CA ARG A 60 -4.01 6.42 17.05
C ARG A 60 -5.29 7.21 17.31
N SER A 61 -6.11 7.38 16.29
CA SER A 61 -7.46 7.88 16.49
C SER A 61 -8.19 6.92 17.43
N GLN A 62 -8.68 7.42 18.56
CA GLN A 62 -9.57 6.65 19.41
C GLN A 62 -10.81 6.31 18.59
N LYS A 63 -11.19 5.03 18.57
CA LYS A 63 -12.40 4.59 17.88
C LYS A 63 -13.53 4.57 18.88
N ALA A 64 -14.62 5.24 18.57
CA ALA A 64 -15.86 5.09 19.31
C ALA A 64 -16.28 3.60 19.32
N PRO A 65 -16.78 3.08 20.45
CA PRO A 65 -17.43 1.77 20.54
C PRO A 65 -18.46 1.58 19.42
N ARG A 66 -18.63 0.33 18.96
CA ARG A 66 -19.59 0.04 17.88
C ARG A 66 -21.02 0.44 18.27
N SER A 67 -21.39 0.24 19.54
CA SER A 67 -22.69 0.62 20.10
C SER A 67 -23.00 2.12 20.01
N GLU A 68 -21.98 2.97 19.91
CA GLU A 68 -22.15 4.43 19.76
C GLU A 68 -22.16 4.85 18.29
N LYS A 69 -21.72 3.98 17.38
CA LYS A 69 -21.73 4.24 15.95
C LYS A 69 -23.08 3.86 15.37
N LEU A 70 -23.66 4.75 14.58
CA LEU A 70 -24.87 4.45 13.83
C LEU A 70 -24.65 3.25 12.91
N CYS A 71 -25.60 2.33 12.89
CA CYS A 71 -25.64 1.22 11.96
C CYS A 71 -25.72 1.75 10.53
N PHE A 72 -24.73 1.40 9.70
CA PHE A 72 -24.70 1.82 8.31
C PHE A 72 -26.00 1.46 7.57
N LYS A 73 -26.54 0.24 7.78
CA LYS A 73 -27.77 -0.22 7.13
C LYS A 73 -29.01 0.59 7.55
N ILE A 74 -29.14 0.92 8.83
CA ILE A 74 -30.17 1.88 9.28
C ILE A 74 -29.98 3.23 8.61
N GLY A 75 -28.75 3.73 8.58
CA GLY A 75 -28.41 4.99 7.93
C GLY A 75 -28.81 5.03 6.46
N THR A 76 -28.54 3.96 5.71
CA THR A 76 -28.70 3.95 4.25
C THR A 76 -30.06 3.44 3.76
N GLU A 77 -30.62 2.44 4.44
CA GLU A 77 -31.80 1.67 3.99
C GLU A 77 -33.00 1.84 4.94
N GLY A 78 -32.84 2.47 6.09
CA GLY A 78 -33.90 2.63 7.11
C GLY A 78 -34.28 1.33 7.83
N SER A 79 -33.65 0.20 7.49
CA SER A 79 -33.86 -1.09 8.13
C SER A 79 -32.56 -1.87 8.25
N CYS A 80 -32.46 -2.73 9.27
CA CYS A 80 -31.26 -3.51 9.55
C CYS A 80 -31.63 -4.99 9.66
N PRO A 81 -30.97 -5.88 8.90
CA PRO A 81 -31.27 -7.32 8.91
C PRO A 81 -30.97 -7.99 10.26
N TYR A 82 -30.17 -7.34 11.11
CA TYR A 82 -29.82 -7.84 12.44
C TYR A 82 -30.81 -7.39 13.54
N GLY A 83 -31.70 -6.43 13.26
CA GLY A 83 -32.64 -5.91 14.25
C GLY A 83 -31.96 -5.54 15.57
N GLU A 84 -32.52 -5.97 16.70
CA GLU A 84 -31.99 -5.71 18.04
C GLU A 84 -30.65 -6.42 18.33
N SER A 85 -30.28 -7.44 17.56
CA SER A 85 -28.97 -8.11 17.70
C SER A 85 -27.82 -7.34 17.04
N CYS A 86 -28.10 -6.18 16.43
CA CYS A 86 -27.08 -5.36 15.80
C CYS A 86 -26.12 -4.78 16.84
N CYS A 87 -24.81 -4.92 16.59
CA CYS A 87 -23.78 -4.34 17.45
C CYS A 87 -23.57 -2.81 17.28
N TYR A 88 -24.41 -2.16 16.46
CA TYR A 88 -24.36 -0.73 16.15
C TYR A 88 -25.65 -0.04 16.61
N SER A 89 -25.58 1.26 16.90
CA SER A 89 -26.77 2.03 17.29
C SER A 89 -27.80 2.11 16.16
N HIS A 90 -29.08 1.95 16.51
CA HIS A 90 -30.23 2.18 15.62
C HIS A 90 -30.95 3.50 15.95
N ASP A 91 -30.46 4.27 16.93
CA ASP A 91 -31.06 5.54 17.32
C ASP A 91 -30.67 6.67 16.35
N VAL A 92 -31.50 6.83 15.31
CA VAL A 92 -31.34 7.87 14.29
C VAL A 92 -31.48 9.27 14.89
N LYS A 93 -32.39 9.45 15.85
CA LYS A 93 -32.67 10.76 16.45
C LYS A 93 -31.47 11.23 17.27
N ALA A 94 -30.95 10.38 18.16
CA ALA A 94 -29.75 10.69 18.92
C ALA A 94 -28.53 10.90 18.01
N TYR A 95 -28.43 10.15 16.90
CA TYR A 95 -27.36 10.38 15.92
C TYR A 95 -27.46 11.78 15.29
N LEU A 96 -28.64 12.19 14.82
CA LEU A 96 -28.84 13.49 14.19
C LEU A 96 -28.59 14.65 15.15
N GLU A 97 -29.00 14.52 16.42
CA GLU A 97 -28.74 15.50 17.48
C GLU A 97 -27.23 15.68 17.75
N ASN A 98 -26.45 14.60 17.64
CA ASN A 98 -25.00 14.62 17.89
C ASN A 98 -24.16 14.75 16.61
N LYS A 99 -24.77 14.73 15.44
CA LYS A 99 -24.06 14.78 14.16
C LYS A 99 -23.38 16.14 14.03
N PRO A 100 -22.04 16.19 13.82
CA PRO A 100 -21.37 17.46 13.59
C PRO A 100 -21.93 18.17 12.34
N PRO A 101 -21.85 19.51 12.29
CA PRO A 101 -22.27 20.27 11.12
C PRO A 101 -21.64 19.75 9.82
N ASP A 102 -22.38 19.91 8.73
CA ASP A 102 -21.86 19.61 7.39
C ASP A 102 -20.67 20.51 7.06
N LEU A 103 -19.71 19.93 6.35
CA LEU A 103 -18.40 20.51 6.04
C LEU A 103 -18.43 21.41 4.80
N GLY A 104 -19.53 21.40 4.05
CA GLY A 104 -19.77 22.23 2.87
C GLY A 104 -21.16 22.01 2.29
N ASP A 105 -21.48 22.79 1.27
CA ASP A 105 -22.83 22.82 0.67
C ASP A 105 -23.02 21.85 -0.49
N GLU A 106 -21.93 21.27 -1.03
CA GLU A 106 -21.97 20.38 -2.19
C GLU A 106 -21.44 18.98 -1.86
N CYS A 107 -22.27 17.97 -2.10
CA CYS A 107 -21.89 16.57 -1.94
C CYS A 107 -21.40 16.00 -3.28
N TYR A 108 -20.10 15.71 -3.39
CA TYR A 108 -19.52 15.10 -4.59
C TYR A 108 -20.27 13.84 -5.05
N LEU A 109 -20.63 12.92 -4.13
CA LEU A 109 -21.30 11.67 -4.48
C LEU A 109 -22.70 11.91 -5.06
N PHE A 110 -23.47 12.79 -4.45
CA PHE A 110 -24.79 13.16 -4.96
C PHE A 110 -24.69 13.87 -6.31
N ARG A 111 -23.81 14.87 -6.44
CA ARG A 111 -23.65 15.63 -7.68
C ARG A 111 -23.12 14.77 -8.84
N LYS A 112 -22.27 13.78 -8.54
CA LYS A 112 -21.69 12.88 -9.55
C LYS A 112 -22.63 11.74 -9.96
N TYR A 113 -23.32 11.14 -8.99
CA TYR A 113 -24.06 9.90 -9.20
C TYR A 113 -25.58 10.06 -9.10
N GLY A 114 -26.08 11.24 -8.74
CA GLY A 114 -27.50 11.52 -8.57
C GLY A 114 -28.07 11.04 -7.23
N LYS A 115 -27.32 10.28 -6.45
CA LYS A 115 -27.70 9.81 -5.12
C LYS A 115 -26.46 9.62 -4.26
N CYS A 116 -26.47 10.13 -3.04
CA CYS A 116 -25.44 9.81 -2.06
C CYS A 116 -25.85 8.57 -1.25
N PRO A 117 -25.02 7.52 -1.16
CA PRO A 117 -25.35 6.32 -0.41
C PRO A 117 -25.35 6.56 1.11
N TYR A 118 -24.71 7.62 1.59
CA TYR A 118 -24.59 7.93 3.02
C TYR A 118 -25.75 8.75 3.58
N THR A 119 -26.75 9.10 2.77
CA THR A 119 -28.01 9.74 3.22
C THR A 119 -27.75 10.89 4.24
N PHE A 120 -28.40 10.87 5.40
CA PHE A 120 -28.23 11.85 6.47
C PHE A 120 -26.89 11.74 7.21
N SER A 121 -26.19 10.60 7.14
CA SER A 121 -24.85 10.43 7.75
C SER A 121 -23.74 11.13 6.95
N CYS A 122 -24.01 11.49 5.70
CA CYS A 122 -23.12 12.28 4.85
C CYS A 122 -22.74 13.62 5.52
N ARG A 123 -21.48 14.03 5.47
CA ARG A 123 -21.00 15.34 5.95
C ARG A 123 -21.23 16.49 4.97
N PHE A 124 -22.03 16.24 3.95
CA PHE A 124 -22.51 17.18 2.94
C PHE A 124 -24.02 16.93 2.67
N ALA A 125 -24.73 16.44 3.69
CA ALA A 125 -26.12 16.03 3.60
C ALA A 125 -27.07 17.18 3.23
N LYS A 126 -26.79 18.44 3.61
CA LYS A 126 -27.60 19.62 3.25
C LYS A 126 -27.91 19.73 1.75
N ASP A 127 -26.99 19.25 0.92
CA ASP A 127 -27.15 19.25 -0.53
C ASP A 127 -28.30 18.33 -1.00
N HIS A 128 -28.49 17.20 -0.30
CA HIS A 128 -29.29 16.07 -0.81
C HIS A 128 -30.19 15.38 0.22
N PHE A 129 -30.24 15.83 1.48
CA PHE A 129 -31.10 15.29 2.53
C PHE A 129 -32.05 16.39 2.99
N LYS A 130 -33.31 16.30 2.57
CA LYS A 130 -34.37 17.30 2.79
C LYS A 130 -35.65 16.59 3.21
N ASP A 131 -36.41 17.17 4.13
CA ASP A 131 -37.68 16.62 4.63
C ASP A 131 -37.54 15.14 5.08
N GLU A 132 -36.45 14.85 5.80
CA GLU A 132 -36.07 13.51 6.26
C GLU A 132 -35.86 12.45 5.15
N LYS A 133 -35.65 12.91 3.91
CA LYS A 133 -35.51 12.05 2.73
C LYS A 133 -34.22 12.34 1.98
N ASN A 134 -33.60 11.26 1.49
CA ASN A 134 -32.47 11.35 0.57
C ASN A 134 -33.00 11.64 -0.85
N VAL A 135 -32.71 12.83 -1.36
CA VAL A 135 -33.04 13.29 -2.70
C VAL A 135 -32.29 12.45 -3.74
N VAL A 136 -32.97 12.12 -4.83
CA VAL A 136 -32.43 11.38 -5.96
C VAL A 136 -32.66 12.18 -7.25
N VAL A 137 -31.58 12.40 -8.01
CA VAL A 137 -31.66 12.95 -9.37
C VAL A 137 -31.82 11.77 -10.32
N GLU A 138 -33.07 11.40 -10.61
CA GLU A 138 -33.43 10.15 -11.33
C GLU A 138 -32.64 9.92 -12.61
N LYS A 139 -32.55 10.92 -13.50
CA LYS A 139 -31.79 10.81 -14.77
C LYS A 139 -30.33 10.44 -14.56
N LEU A 140 -29.71 10.97 -13.51
CA LEU A 140 -28.31 10.74 -13.21
C LEU A 140 -28.12 9.41 -12.47
N TRP A 141 -29.01 9.10 -11.53
CA TRP A 141 -28.98 7.85 -10.79
C TRP A 141 -29.19 6.64 -11.69
N GLU A 142 -30.13 6.70 -12.63
CA GLU A 142 -30.38 5.63 -13.61
C GLU A 142 -29.12 5.27 -14.42
N LYS A 143 -28.27 6.25 -14.70
CA LYS A 143 -27.00 6.04 -15.43
C LYS A 143 -25.95 5.27 -14.63
N TYR A 144 -26.02 5.29 -13.29
CA TYR A 144 -24.96 4.80 -12.41
C TYR A 144 -25.39 3.70 -11.44
N LYS A 145 -26.69 3.52 -11.18
CA LYS A 145 -27.21 2.59 -10.17
C LYS A 145 -26.74 1.14 -10.36
N ASP A 146 -26.59 0.71 -11.61
CA ASP A 146 -26.18 -0.65 -11.97
C ASP A 146 -24.69 -0.75 -12.34
N LYS A 147 -23.96 0.37 -12.32
CA LYS A 147 -22.54 0.39 -12.68
C LYS A 147 -21.69 -0.02 -11.49
N GLN A 148 -20.96 -1.13 -11.66
CA GLN A 148 -19.91 -1.50 -10.71
C GLN A 148 -18.68 -0.61 -10.91
N LEU A 149 -18.63 0.52 -10.19
CA LEU A 149 -17.51 1.45 -10.27
C LEU A 149 -16.25 0.91 -9.61
N ASN A 150 -16.42 0.20 -8.49
CA ASN A 150 -15.35 -0.41 -7.71
C ASN A 150 -15.61 -1.91 -7.53
N CYS A 151 -14.58 -2.74 -7.70
CA CYS A 151 -14.63 -4.18 -7.48
C CYS A 151 -13.62 -4.64 -6.40
N ASN A 152 -13.58 -5.96 -6.16
CA ASN A 152 -12.75 -6.63 -5.13
C ASN A 152 -13.15 -6.29 -3.69
N MET A 153 -14.45 -6.07 -3.46
CA MET A 153 -15.01 -5.98 -2.12
C MET A 153 -15.07 -7.37 -1.48
N LEU A 154 -14.59 -7.49 -0.24
CA LEU A 154 -14.75 -8.72 0.53
C LEU A 154 -16.22 -8.91 0.92
N SER A 155 -16.90 -9.88 0.29
CA SER A 155 -18.26 -10.25 0.67
C SER A 155 -18.29 -10.87 2.07
N LYS A 156 -19.45 -10.78 2.73
CA LYS A 156 -19.62 -11.37 4.07
C LYS A 156 -19.51 -12.88 4.06
N ASP A 157 -20.07 -13.53 3.03
CA ASP A 157 -20.02 -14.98 2.90
C ASP A 157 -18.60 -15.47 2.69
N LEU A 158 -17.82 -14.81 1.82
CA LEU A 158 -16.41 -15.11 1.64
C LEU A 158 -15.62 -14.87 2.93
N GLN A 159 -15.86 -13.76 3.61
CA GLN A 159 -15.20 -13.46 4.89
C GLN A 159 -15.47 -14.54 5.93
N ILE A 160 -16.72 -15.00 6.05
CA ILE A 160 -17.12 -16.07 6.97
C ILE A 160 -16.43 -17.37 6.57
N ALA A 161 -16.45 -17.74 5.28
CA ALA A 161 -15.85 -18.97 4.79
C ALA A 161 -14.34 -19.03 5.06
N LEU A 162 -13.63 -17.90 4.85
CA LEU A 162 -12.20 -17.78 5.15
C LEU A 162 -11.92 -17.90 6.65
N ARG A 163 -12.69 -17.18 7.49
CA ARG A 163 -12.49 -17.19 8.95
C ARG A 163 -12.83 -18.53 9.60
N LYS A 164 -13.87 -19.21 9.11
CA LYS A 164 -14.28 -20.55 9.54
C LYS A 164 -13.45 -21.66 8.90
N ARG A 165 -12.49 -21.32 8.01
CA ARG A 165 -11.66 -22.27 7.26
C ARG A 165 -12.50 -23.29 6.46
N SER A 166 -13.66 -22.86 5.97
CA SER A 166 -14.58 -23.68 5.18
C SER A 166 -14.52 -23.39 3.68
N TYR A 167 -13.61 -22.50 3.25
CA TYR A 167 -13.36 -22.25 1.83
C TYR A 167 -12.76 -23.49 1.16
N ASN A 168 -13.20 -23.78 -0.07
CA ASN A 168 -12.77 -24.97 -0.80
C ASN A 168 -11.40 -24.75 -1.48
N PHE A 169 -10.35 -25.37 -0.96
CA PHE A 169 -8.98 -25.28 -1.50
C PHE A 169 -8.55 -26.45 -2.39
N LYS A 170 -9.49 -27.25 -2.93
CA LYS A 170 -9.17 -28.43 -3.75
C LYS A 170 -8.17 -28.17 -4.88
N LYS A 171 -8.23 -27.00 -5.57
CA LYS A 171 -7.27 -26.64 -6.63
C LYS A 171 -5.87 -26.45 -6.07
N SER A 172 -5.75 -25.66 -4.99
CA SER A 172 -4.48 -25.43 -4.30
C SER A 172 -3.90 -26.72 -3.72
N ASP A 173 -4.73 -27.53 -3.08
CA ASP A 173 -4.30 -28.79 -2.47
C ASP A 173 -3.76 -29.76 -3.53
N LYS A 174 -4.43 -29.87 -4.68
CA LYS A 174 -3.94 -30.66 -5.83
C LYS A 174 -2.61 -30.14 -6.38
N ALA A 175 -2.47 -28.82 -6.52
CA ALA A 175 -1.24 -28.19 -7.01
C ALA A 175 -0.05 -28.36 -6.04
N LEU A 176 -0.32 -28.34 -4.74
CA LEU A 176 0.72 -28.52 -3.71
C LEU A 176 1.13 -29.99 -3.61
N SER A 177 0.17 -30.94 -3.60
CA SER A 177 0.48 -32.38 -3.51
C SER A 177 1.34 -32.86 -4.68
N SER A 178 1.10 -32.35 -5.88
CA SER A 178 1.93 -32.69 -7.05
C SER A 178 3.35 -32.11 -6.98
N ALA A 179 3.51 -30.92 -6.42
CA ALA A 179 4.83 -30.37 -6.12
C ALA A 179 5.59 -31.15 -5.04
N HIS A 180 4.87 -31.83 -4.13
CA HIS A 180 5.42 -32.68 -3.07
C HIS A 180 5.72 -34.11 -3.53
N MET A 181 4.89 -34.71 -4.40
CA MET A 181 5.10 -36.07 -4.94
C MET A 181 6.41 -36.22 -5.74
N ASN A 182 6.96 -35.12 -6.26
CA ASN A 182 8.26 -35.14 -6.93
C ASN A 182 9.46 -35.02 -5.98
N ASN A 183 9.24 -35.01 -4.66
CA ASN A 183 10.27 -34.91 -3.62
C ASN A 183 10.33 -36.11 -2.66
N GLU A 184 9.45 -37.10 -2.78
CA GLU A 184 9.41 -38.22 -1.83
C GLU A 184 9.57 -39.57 -2.53
N THR A 185 10.78 -40.12 -2.48
CA THR A 185 10.92 -41.54 -2.17
C THR A 185 10.66 -41.73 -0.68
N ASN A 186 9.62 -42.50 -0.37
CA ASN A 186 9.26 -43.14 0.91
C ASN A 186 9.18 -42.25 2.16
N ASP A 187 7.96 -41.81 2.52
CA ASP A 187 7.22 -42.45 3.62
C ASP A 187 5.80 -41.87 3.76
N THR A 188 4.81 -42.76 3.90
CA THR A 188 3.42 -42.42 4.17
C THR A 188 3.27 -41.64 5.49
N ILE A 189 2.99 -40.34 5.42
CA ILE A 189 2.48 -39.56 6.55
C ILE A 189 1.02 -39.18 6.28
N SER A 190 0.12 -39.90 6.94
CA SER A 190 -1.29 -39.52 7.05
C SER A 190 -1.44 -38.47 8.15
N VAL A 191 -1.77 -37.22 7.77
CA VAL A 191 -2.18 -36.21 8.74
C VAL A 191 -3.67 -36.39 9.02
N LYS A 192 -3.99 -37.22 10.03
CA LYS A 192 -5.30 -37.16 10.69
C LYS A 192 -5.23 -36.10 11.79
N VAL A 193 -5.97 -35.00 11.61
CA VAL A 193 -6.30 -34.10 12.72
C VAL A 193 -7.46 -34.76 13.48
N PRO A 194 -7.34 -35.03 14.81
CA PRO A 194 -8.37 -35.77 15.52
C PRO A 194 -9.68 -34.96 15.63
N PRO A 195 -10.85 -35.61 15.54
CA PRO A 195 -12.10 -34.97 15.89
C PRO A 195 -12.14 -34.75 17.40
N LYS A 196 -12.52 -33.55 17.85
CA LYS A 196 -12.90 -33.35 19.24
C LYS A 196 -14.26 -34.02 19.47
N GLU A 197 -14.27 -35.02 20.34
CA GLU A 197 -15.49 -35.56 20.92
C GLU A 197 -16.20 -34.45 21.71
N VAL A 198 -17.52 -34.40 21.51
CA VAL A 198 -18.44 -33.62 22.31
C VAL A 198 -18.70 -34.45 23.55
N ASP A 199 -18.24 -34.00 24.71
CA ASP A 199 -18.68 -34.55 25.98
C ASP A 199 -19.54 -33.50 26.72
N ASP A 200 -20.75 -33.93 27.01
CA ASP A 200 -21.88 -33.14 27.46
C ASP A 200 -22.02 -33.37 28.97
N SER A 201 -21.49 -32.46 29.79
CA SER A 201 -21.97 -32.19 31.16
C SER A 201 -21.01 -31.28 31.94
N SER A 202 -21.41 -30.02 32.12
CA SER A 202 -21.47 -29.36 33.44
C SER A 202 -21.61 -27.84 33.27
N ASN A 203 -22.77 -27.35 33.72
CA ASN A 203 -23.14 -25.94 33.83
C ASN A 203 -22.11 -25.12 34.63
N LYS A 204 -21.40 -24.20 33.98
CA LYS A 204 -21.01 -22.90 34.56
C LYS A 204 -21.12 -21.81 33.48
N LYS A 205 -22.02 -20.86 33.72
CA LYS A 205 -22.17 -19.62 32.93
C LYS A 205 -20.82 -18.91 32.85
N ILE A 206 -20.33 -18.68 31.63
CA ILE A 206 -19.18 -17.82 31.35
C ILE A 206 -19.65 -16.77 30.35
N ASP A 207 -19.52 -15.51 30.75
CA ASP A 207 -19.88 -14.32 29.99
C ASP A 207 -19.12 -14.26 28.65
N ASN A 208 -19.88 -14.08 27.56
CA ASN A 208 -19.35 -13.91 26.22
C ASN A 208 -18.79 -12.49 26.02
N ASN A 209 -17.58 -12.25 26.50
CA ASN A 209 -16.77 -11.12 26.06
C ASN A 209 -15.98 -11.51 24.79
N CYS A 210 -16.52 -11.07 23.65
CA CYS A 210 -15.90 -11.17 22.33
C CYS A 210 -14.77 -10.14 22.20
N SER A 211 -13.55 -10.50 22.63
CA SER A 211 -12.33 -9.72 22.36
C SER A 211 -11.74 -10.12 21.00
N LEU A 212 -12.26 -9.50 19.94
CA LEU A 212 -11.59 -9.45 18.64
C LEU A 212 -10.57 -8.30 18.63
N ASP A 213 -9.41 -8.57 18.04
CA ASP A 213 -8.38 -7.62 17.59
C ASP A 213 -7.31 -7.17 18.61
N GLN A 214 -6.54 -8.14 19.12
CA GLN A 214 -5.11 -7.94 19.36
C GLN A 214 -4.30 -8.69 18.31
N ASN A 215 -3.83 -7.99 17.28
CA ASN A 215 -2.46 -8.09 16.72
C ASN A 215 -2.35 -7.45 15.34
N CYS A 216 -2.20 -6.13 15.34
CA CYS A 216 -1.26 -5.47 14.44
C CYS A 216 -0.65 -4.29 15.21
N SER A 217 0.29 -4.60 16.09
CA SER A 217 1.11 -3.60 16.77
C SER A 217 2.53 -4.15 16.86
N LEU A 218 3.45 -3.49 16.17
CA LEU A 218 4.88 -3.63 16.41
C LEU A 218 5.13 -3.21 17.86
N VAL A 219 5.61 -4.14 18.68
CA VAL A 219 6.02 -3.87 20.05
C VAL A 219 7.34 -3.07 20.03
N PRO A 220 7.56 -2.13 20.98
CA PRO A 220 8.81 -1.37 21.12
C PRO A 220 10.01 -2.24 21.45
N ASP A 221 11.16 -1.95 20.85
CA ASP A 221 12.46 -2.29 21.45
C ASP A 221 12.66 -1.39 22.68
N SER A 222 12.80 -2.01 23.84
CA SER A 222 13.49 -1.47 25.01
C SER A 222 14.36 -2.59 25.59
N GLU A 223 15.61 -2.24 25.86
CA GLU A 223 16.67 -3.05 26.43
C GLU A 223 16.18 -3.84 27.65
N ILE A 224 16.44 -5.16 27.65
CA ILE A 224 16.37 -5.99 28.84
C ILE A 224 17.80 -6.41 29.16
N LYS A 225 18.29 -5.87 30.28
CA LYS A 225 19.49 -6.34 30.98
C LYS A 225 19.27 -7.78 31.44
N ASP A 226 20.32 -8.58 31.35
CA ASP A 226 20.41 -9.94 31.87
C ASP A 226 19.85 -10.08 33.28
N GLN A 227 18.77 -10.83 33.44
CA GLN A 227 18.48 -11.58 34.65
C GLN A 227 17.96 -12.96 34.29
N LYS A 228 18.76 -13.97 34.62
CA LYS A 228 18.42 -15.39 34.61
C LYS A 228 17.17 -15.60 35.45
N ASN A 229 16.11 -16.15 34.85
CA ASN A 229 15.21 -17.09 35.52
C ASN A 229 14.48 -17.94 34.48
N SER A 230 14.67 -19.24 34.62
CA SER A 230 14.20 -20.34 33.80
C SER A 230 12.69 -20.57 33.95
N VAL A 231 11.97 -20.62 32.82
CA VAL A 231 10.70 -21.34 32.72
C VAL A 231 10.74 -22.14 31.42
N GLU A 232 10.48 -23.43 31.55
CA GLU A 232 10.75 -24.50 30.61
C GLU A 232 9.92 -24.38 29.33
N ALA A 233 10.60 -24.47 28.19
CA ALA A 233 10.01 -24.65 26.88
C ALA A 233 9.89 -26.16 26.62
N GLU A 234 8.69 -26.71 26.71
CA GLU A 234 8.41 -28.05 26.18
C GLU A 234 7.44 -28.01 24.99
N ASN A 235 7.88 -28.72 23.95
CA ASN A 235 7.15 -29.25 22.80
C ASN A 235 6.87 -28.34 21.59
N PHE A 236 7.95 -27.95 20.90
CA PHE A 236 8.07 -28.16 19.45
C PHE A 236 9.42 -28.84 19.18
N LYS A 237 9.45 -30.18 19.12
CA LYS A 237 10.65 -30.93 18.78
C LYS A 237 10.98 -30.79 17.29
N ASN A 238 12.26 -30.54 17.06
CA ASN A 238 13.03 -30.53 15.81
C ASN A 238 12.49 -31.44 14.70
N VAL A 239 12.13 -30.87 13.56
CA VAL A 239 12.13 -31.58 12.26
C VAL A 239 13.49 -31.33 11.61
N LYS A 240 14.35 -32.35 11.59
CA LYS A 240 15.56 -32.36 10.77
C LYS A 240 15.14 -32.37 9.31
N THR A 241 15.61 -31.39 8.53
CA THR A 241 15.43 -31.38 7.07
C THR A 241 16.67 -32.04 6.46
N GLU A 242 16.57 -33.31 6.08
CA GLU A 242 17.61 -33.94 5.26
C GLU A 242 17.44 -33.61 3.78
N VAL A 243 18.58 -33.62 3.09
CA VAL A 243 18.88 -33.10 1.76
C VAL A 243 18.71 -34.22 0.73
N LEU A 244 17.95 -34.00 -0.34
CA LEU A 244 18.11 -34.74 -1.59
C LEU A 244 17.83 -33.82 -2.79
N ASP A 245 18.88 -33.58 -3.58
CA ASP A 245 18.82 -33.09 -4.96
C ASP A 245 18.42 -34.26 -5.85
N ASN A 246 17.23 -34.25 -6.46
CA ASN A 246 16.92 -34.90 -7.75
C ASN A 246 15.45 -34.64 -8.13
N PHE A 247 15.21 -33.98 -9.26
CA PHE A 247 13.90 -33.97 -9.93
C PHE A 247 14.06 -34.60 -11.32
N SER A 248 13.20 -35.57 -11.65
CA SER A 248 13.16 -36.23 -12.96
C SER A 248 12.66 -35.28 -14.06
N LYS A 249 12.97 -35.61 -15.33
CA LYS A 249 12.69 -34.79 -16.52
C LYS A 249 11.20 -34.71 -16.91
N ASP A 250 10.33 -35.52 -16.31
CA ASP A 250 8.96 -35.73 -16.75
C ASP A 250 7.98 -35.09 -15.74
N ASP A 251 7.63 -33.82 -16.00
CA ASP A 251 6.82 -33.03 -15.09
C ASP A 251 5.87 -32.18 -15.95
N THR A 252 4.69 -32.74 -16.24
CA THR A 252 3.72 -32.17 -17.18
C THR A 252 2.37 -31.99 -16.49
N LEU A 253 2.36 -31.19 -15.44
CA LEU A 253 1.14 -30.51 -15.04
C LEU A 253 0.78 -29.50 -16.11
N LEU A 254 -0.38 -29.70 -16.74
CA LEU A 254 -0.97 -28.74 -17.66
C LEU A 254 -1.29 -27.46 -16.86
N LEU A 255 -0.42 -26.46 -16.99
CA LEU A 255 -0.67 -25.13 -16.47
C LEU A 255 -1.87 -24.52 -17.23
N PRO A 256 -2.70 -23.69 -16.57
CA PRO A 256 -3.74 -22.94 -17.26
C PRO A 256 -3.16 -22.11 -18.41
N GLU A 257 -3.93 -21.93 -19.48
CA GLU A 257 -3.57 -20.97 -20.52
C GLU A 257 -3.61 -19.55 -19.93
N ILE A 258 -2.50 -18.83 -20.04
CA ILE A 258 -2.34 -17.51 -19.43
C ILE A 258 -2.79 -16.43 -20.41
N LYS A 259 -3.65 -15.50 -19.95
CA LYS A 259 -3.97 -14.27 -20.69
C LYS A 259 -2.69 -13.52 -21.04
N LYS A 260 -2.38 -13.36 -22.33
CA LYS A 260 -1.19 -12.60 -22.75
C LYS A 260 -1.42 -11.10 -22.55
N ILE A 261 -0.43 -10.44 -21.96
CA ILE A 261 -0.39 -8.99 -21.78
C ILE A 261 0.88 -8.48 -22.42
N ASP A 262 0.73 -7.53 -23.35
CA ASP A 262 1.87 -6.78 -23.84
C ASP A 262 2.22 -5.70 -22.81
N PHE A 263 3.37 -5.84 -22.16
CA PHE A 263 3.87 -4.85 -21.20
C PHE A 263 4.74 -3.78 -21.87
N LYS A 264 5.17 -3.98 -23.12
CA LYS A 264 6.20 -3.16 -23.74
C LYS A 264 5.79 -1.69 -23.81
N ASP A 265 6.74 -0.81 -23.48
CA ASP A 265 6.62 0.65 -23.54
C ASP A 265 5.45 1.26 -22.71
N LYS A 266 4.83 0.47 -21.81
CA LYS A 266 3.79 0.96 -20.90
C LYS A 266 4.39 1.65 -19.68
N LEU A 267 3.79 2.76 -19.25
CA LEU A 267 4.15 3.45 -18.03
C LEU A 267 3.49 2.79 -16.82
N TYR A 268 4.31 2.23 -15.93
CA TYR A 268 3.83 1.45 -14.78
C TYR A 268 3.98 2.23 -13.47
N LEU A 269 2.86 2.58 -12.84
CA LEU A 269 2.84 3.08 -11.46
C LEU A 269 3.21 1.95 -10.48
N ALA A 270 4.27 2.14 -9.72
CA ALA A 270 4.72 1.17 -8.73
C ALA A 270 3.66 0.87 -7.65
N PRO A 271 3.68 -0.32 -7.05
CA PRO A 271 2.93 -0.60 -5.83
C PRO A 271 3.55 0.18 -4.66
N LEU A 272 2.79 1.12 -4.09
CA LEU A 272 3.28 2.07 -3.09
C LEU A 272 2.49 1.93 -1.78
N THR A 273 3.05 1.24 -0.79
CA THR A 273 2.37 1.05 0.49
C THR A 273 2.02 2.39 1.17
N THR A 274 0.83 2.47 1.74
CA THR A 274 0.16 3.63 2.38
C THR A 274 -0.36 4.70 1.41
N VAL A 275 0.38 5.03 0.37
CA VAL A 275 0.07 6.19 -0.51
C VAL A 275 -0.44 5.77 -1.90
N GLY A 276 -0.19 4.55 -2.34
CA GLY A 276 -0.68 3.92 -3.59
C GLY A 276 -2.12 3.40 -3.49
N ASN A 277 -2.93 4.03 -2.65
CA ASN A 277 -4.35 3.70 -2.49
C ASN A 277 -5.14 4.01 -3.76
N LEU A 278 -6.35 3.46 -3.86
CA LEU A 278 -7.18 3.57 -5.06
C LEU A 278 -7.40 5.02 -5.54
N PRO A 279 -7.72 6.00 -4.66
CA PRO A 279 -7.80 7.41 -5.06
C PRO A 279 -6.52 7.94 -5.73
N PHE A 280 -5.35 7.63 -5.19
CA PHE A 280 -4.07 8.06 -5.77
C PHE A 280 -3.82 7.44 -7.14
N ARG A 281 -4.09 6.14 -7.29
CA ARG A 281 -3.92 5.45 -8.58
C ARG A 281 -4.84 6.02 -9.65
N ARG A 282 -6.07 6.42 -9.30
CA ARG A 282 -6.98 7.14 -10.21
C ARG A 282 -6.41 8.47 -10.70
N ILE A 283 -5.80 9.25 -9.80
CA ILE A 283 -5.09 10.49 -10.20
C ILE A 283 -3.98 10.17 -11.20
N CYS A 284 -3.15 9.16 -10.94
CA CYS A 284 -2.11 8.77 -11.89
C CYS A 284 -2.67 8.25 -13.23
N LYS A 285 -3.80 7.52 -13.23
CA LYS A 285 -4.48 7.09 -14.46
C LYS A 285 -4.94 8.28 -15.30
N GLU A 286 -5.52 9.32 -14.69
CA GLU A 286 -5.89 10.56 -15.41
C GLU A 286 -4.71 11.25 -16.07
N TYR A 287 -3.53 11.17 -15.44
CA TYR A 287 -2.30 11.71 -16.01
C TYR A 287 -1.57 10.74 -16.94
N GLY A 288 -2.17 9.60 -17.28
CA GLY A 288 -1.64 8.72 -18.31
C GLY A 288 -0.79 7.56 -17.82
N ALA A 289 -0.90 7.14 -16.55
CA ALA A 289 -0.38 5.83 -16.15
C ALA A 289 -1.10 4.72 -16.95
N ASP A 290 -0.34 3.79 -17.54
CA ASP A 290 -0.91 2.69 -18.33
C ASP A 290 -1.24 1.49 -17.42
N ILE A 291 -0.29 1.15 -16.54
CA ILE A 291 -0.39 0.03 -15.59
C ILE A 291 -0.49 0.58 -14.16
N THR A 292 -1.46 0.05 -13.42
CA THR A 292 -1.61 0.27 -11.98
C THR A 292 -1.48 -1.05 -11.22
N CYS A 293 -1.02 -0.98 -9.98
CA CYS A 293 -0.95 -2.15 -9.12
C CYS A 293 -1.41 -1.79 -7.71
N SER A 294 -2.04 -2.74 -7.02
CA SER A 294 -2.43 -2.60 -5.63
C SER A 294 -1.25 -2.20 -4.74
N GLU A 295 -1.54 -1.70 -3.55
CA GLU A 295 -0.51 -1.69 -2.52
C GLU A 295 -0.04 -3.12 -2.22
N MET A 296 1.14 -3.26 -1.59
CA MET A 296 1.62 -4.56 -1.13
C MET A 296 0.66 -5.16 -0.10
N THR A 297 0.06 -6.30 -0.44
CA THR A 297 -0.88 -7.04 0.40
C THR A 297 -0.22 -8.27 1.01
N LEU A 298 -0.47 -8.53 2.30
CA LEU A 298 0.05 -9.72 2.98
C LEU A 298 -0.86 -10.92 2.73
N ALA A 299 -0.33 -11.94 2.05
CA ALA A 299 -1.13 -13.10 1.61
C ALA A 299 -1.86 -13.80 2.77
N LEU A 300 -1.18 -14.00 3.91
CA LEU A 300 -1.78 -14.63 5.09
C LEU A 300 -2.97 -13.84 5.64
N SER A 301 -2.82 -12.52 5.76
CA SER A 301 -3.87 -11.66 6.32
C SER A 301 -5.05 -11.52 5.36
N LEU A 302 -4.81 -11.53 4.05
CA LEU A 302 -5.87 -11.61 3.04
C LEU A 302 -6.66 -12.93 3.16
N LEU A 303 -5.95 -14.05 3.29
CA LEU A 303 -6.54 -15.39 3.45
C LEU A 303 -7.32 -15.54 4.76
N GLN A 304 -6.97 -14.77 5.80
CA GLN A 304 -7.72 -14.68 7.06
C GLN A 304 -9.00 -13.82 6.96
N GLY A 305 -9.31 -13.27 5.77
CA GLY A 305 -10.46 -12.39 5.56
C GLY A 305 -10.33 -11.05 6.32
N GLN A 306 -9.10 -10.55 6.50
CA GLN A 306 -8.88 -9.23 7.10
C GLN A 306 -9.31 -8.13 6.14
N GLN A 307 -10.29 -7.34 6.54
CA GLN A 307 -10.88 -6.31 5.67
C GLN A 307 -9.88 -5.20 5.29
N SER A 308 -8.88 -4.93 6.13
CA SER A 308 -7.81 -3.98 5.83
C SER A 308 -6.96 -4.40 4.64
N GLU A 309 -6.68 -5.69 4.47
CA GLU A 309 -5.90 -6.20 3.33
C GLU A 309 -6.73 -6.25 2.05
N TRP A 310 -7.99 -6.67 2.16
CA TRP A 310 -8.93 -6.64 1.03
C TRP A 310 -9.20 -5.23 0.51
N ALA A 311 -9.11 -4.20 1.38
CA ALA A 311 -9.23 -2.82 0.95
C ALA A 311 -8.09 -2.36 0.01
N LEU A 312 -6.90 -2.97 0.10
CA LEU A 312 -5.73 -2.61 -0.71
C LEU A 312 -5.87 -3.04 -2.17
N ILE A 313 -6.59 -4.14 -2.42
CA ILE A 313 -6.75 -4.76 -3.74
C ILE A 313 -7.98 -4.25 -4.51
N LYS A 314 -8.73 -3.30 -3.94
CA LYS A 314 -9.87 -2.67 -4.63
C LYS A 314 -9.40 -2.04 -5.94
N ARG A 315 -10.18 -2.26 -6.99
CA ARG A 315 -9.96 -1.73 -8.34
C ARG A 315 -11.12 -0.83 -8.75
N HIS A 316 -10.83 0.30 -9.36
CA HIS A 316 -11.83 1.17 -10.00
C HIS A 316 -11.91 0.83 -11.49
N HIS A 317 -13.09 0.99 -12.09
CA HIS A 317 -13.33 0.62 -13.50
C HIS A 317 -12.46 1.39 -14.52
N THR A 318 -11.81 2.48 -14.12
CA THR A 318 -10.86 3.25 -14.96
C THR A 318 -9.44 2.68 -14.96
N GLU A 319 -9.16 1.67 -14.14
CA GLU A 319 -7.87 0.98 -14.15
C GLU A 319 -7.90 -0.13 -15.20
N ASP A 320 -7.50 0.18 -16.43
CA ASP A 320 -7.61 -0.74 -17.59
C ASP A 320 -6.71 -1.98 -17.45
N LEU A 321 -5.53 -1.81 -16.84
CA LEU A 321 -4.55 -2.85 -16.61
C LEU A 321 -4.09 -2.79 -15.15
N PHE A 322 -4.64 -3.69 -14.33
CA PHE A 322 -4.51 -3.66 -12.87
C PHE A 322 -3.92 -4.96 -12.33
N GLY A 323 -2.82 -4.86 -11.57
CA GLY A 323 -2.22 -6.00 -10.88
C GLY A 323 -2.46 -6.01 -9.37
N ILE A 324 -2.43 -7.19 -8.76
CA ILE A 324 -2.39 -7.34 -7.30
C ILE A 324 -0.98 -7.74 -6.86
N GLN A 325 -0.34 -6.93 -6.01
CA GLN A 325 0.95 -7.27 -5.43
C GLN A 325 0.80 -8.06 -4.12
N LEU A 326 1.29 -9.29 -4.09
CA LEU A 326 1.29 -10.17 -2.92
C LEU A 326 2.66 -10.29 -2.27
N CYS A 327 2.66 -10.33 -0.94
CA CYS A 327 3.84 -10.58 -0.14
C CYS A 327 3.60 -11.76 0.81
N GLY A 328 4.52 -12.73 0.77
CA GLY A 328 4.51 -13.90 1.65
C GLY A 328 5.74 -14.77 1.40
N SER A 329 5.89 -15.84 2.17
CA SER A 329 7.05 -16.73 2.12
C SER A 329 6.70 -18.21 2.25
N GLN A 330 5.42 -18.56 2.32
CA GLN A 330 4.96 -19.95 2.48
C GLN A 330 4.22 -20.37 1.20
N PRO A 331 4.68 -21.43 0.50
CA PRO A 331 4.03 -21.91 -0.72
C PRO A 331 2.53 -22.14 -0.56
N GLU A 332 2.12 -22.87 0.48
CA GLU A 332 0.71 -23.15 0.77
C GLU A 332 -0.16 -21.89 0.88
N VAL A 333 0.31 -20.91 1.67
CA VAL A 333 -0.40 -19.64 1.86
C VAL A 333 -0.49 -18.85 0.57
N MET A 334 0.60 -18.78 -0.20
CA MET A 334 0.63 -18.04 -1.47
C MET A 334 -0.30 -18.66 -2.51
N THR A 335 -0.25 -19.98 -2.68
CA THR A 335 -1.11 -20.72 -3.61
C THR A 335 -2.57 -20.57 -3.24
N ARG A 336 -2.94 -20.83 -1.98
CA ARG A 336 -4.33 -20.68 -1.51
C ARG A 336 -4.85 -19.24 -1.63
N CYS A 337 -4.02 -18.25 -1.31
CA CYS A 337 -4.35 -16.85 -1.50
C CYS A 337 -4.64 -16.53 -2.97
N CYS A 338 -3.82 -17.03 -3.90
CA CYS A 338 -4.03 -16.80 -5.33
C CYS A 338 -5.27 -17.52 -5.86
N GLN A 339 -5.62 -18.71 -5.34
CA GLN A 339 -6.88 -19.36 -5.68
C GLN A 339 -8.08 -18.50 -5.25
N VAL A 340 -8.08 -18.00 -4.00
CA VAL A 340 -9.17 -17.14 -3.49
C VAL A 340 -9.30 -15.87 -4.33
N LEU A 341 -8.19 -15.25 -4.71
CA LEU A 341 -8.21 -14.08 -5.59
C LEU A 341 -8.78 -14.42 -6.96
N SER A 342 -8.23 -15.44 -7.63
CA SER A 342 -8.67 -15.89 -8.97
C SER A 342 -10.18 -16.14 -9.03
N GLU A 343 -10.75 -16.67 -7.95
CA GLU A 343 -12.18 -17.01 -7.89
C GLU A 343 -13.09 -15.86 -7.44
N ASN A 344 -12.56 -14.81 -6.80
CA ASN A 344 -13.39 -13.78 -6.12
C ASN A 344 -12.96 -12.32 -6.37
N ALA A 345 -11.94 -12.09 -7.20
CA ALA A 345 -11.41 -10.76 -7.47
C ALA A 345 -11.09 -10.59 -8.96
N SER A 346 -11.20 -9.34 -9.44
CA SER A 346 -10.83 -8.90 -10.78
C SER A 346 -9.45 -8.23 -10.74
N PHE A 347 -8.52 -8.80 -11.50
CA PHE A 347 -7.17 -8.32 -11.73
C PHE A 347 -6.65 -8.91 -13.04
N ASP A 348 -5.66 -8.26 -13.63
CA ASP A 348 -5.07 -8.65 -14.92
C ASP A 348 -3.74 -9.38 -14.76
N PHE A 349 -3.07 -9.26 -13.61
CA PHE A 349 -1.85 -10.01 -13.29
C PHE A 349 -1.62 -10.09 -11.78
N ILE A 350 -0.83 -11.08 -11.35
CA ILE A 350 -0.30 -11.17 -9.98
C ILE A 350 1.16 -10.69 -10.00
N ASP A 351 1.53 -9.83 -9.05
CA ASP A 351 2.92 -9.42 -8.81
C ASP A 351 3.41 -9.98 -7.48
N LEU A 352 4.47 -10.79 -7.48
CA LEU A 352 5.09 -11.26 -6.24
C LEU A 352 6.15 -10.28 -5.77
N ASN A 353 5.98 -9.80 -4.54
CA ASN A 353 6.93 -8.92 -3.90
C ASN A 353 8.17 -9.68 -3.41
N LEU A 354 9.27 -9.51 -4.14
CA LEU A 354 10.62 -9.94 -3.79
C LEU A 354 11.51 -8.75 -3.39
N GLY A 355 10.94 -7.58 -3.16
CA GLY A 355 11.69 -6.31 -3.07
C GLY A 355 11.49 -5.50 -1.79
N CYS A 356 10.47 -5.80 -0.98
CA CYS A 356 10.18 -5.04 0.23
C CYS A 356 11.34 -5.15 1.23
N PRO A 357 11.96 -4.03 1.65
CA PRO A 357 13.14 -4.06 2.51
C PRO A 357 12.83 -4.03 4.01
N LEU A 358 11.54 -4.02 4.39
CA LEU A 358 11.12 -3.87 5.78
C LEU A 358 11.59 -5.07 6.63
N ASP A 359 12.23 -4.79 7.76
CA ASP A 359 12.84 -5.82 8.60
C ASP A 359 11.82 -6.85 9.11
N ALA A 360 10.61 -6.41 9.44
CA ALA A 360 9.53 -7.31 9.87
C ALA A 360 9.09 -8.30 8.77
N ILE A 361 9.20 -7.91 7.50
CA ILE A 361 8.89 -8.75 6.34
C ILE A 361 10.08 -9.66 6.03
N TYR A 362 11.29 -9.08 6.02
CA TYR A 362 12.55 -9.80 5.80
C TYR A 362 12.76 -10.93 6.81
N LYS A 363 12.56 -10.68 8.11
CA LYS A 363 12.69 -11.68 9.19
C LYS A 363 11.73 -12.86 9.02
N LYS A 364 10.56 -12.65 8.40
CA LYS A 364 9.61 -13.72 8.04
C LYS A 364 10.00 -14.47 6.74
N GLY A 365 11.12 -14.10 6.13
CA GLY A 365 11.60 -14.67 4.87
C GLY A 365 10.80 -14.25 3.63
N ALA A 366 10.04 -13.15 3.72
CA ALA A 366 9.27 -12.59 2.60
C ALA A 366 9.96 -11.33 2.07
N GLY A 367 9.41 -10.71 1.01
CA GLY A 367 10.04 -9.55 0.36
C GLY A 367 11.42 -9.92 -0.17
N CYS A 368 12.43 -9.07 0.05
CA CYS A 368 13.81 -9.37 -0.37
C CYS A 368 14.42 -10.61 0.33
N GLY A 369 13.84 -11.06 1.45
CA GLY A 369 14.28 -12.30 2.12
C GLY A 369 13.99 -13.57 1.31
N LEU A 370 13.08 -13.50 0.33
CA LEU A 370 12.75 -14.62 -0.54
C LEU A 370 13.75 -14.78 -1.71
N MET A 371 14.52 -13.73 -2.05
CA MET A 371 15.49 -13.77 -3.16
C MET A 371 16.59 -14.82 -2.98
N ASN A 372 17.05 -15.03 -1.73
CA ASN A 372 18.06 -16.05 -1.40
C ASN A 372 17.48 -17.46 -1.19
N ARG A 373 16.19 -17.66 -1.43
CA ARG A 373 15.48 -18.90 -1.10
C ARG A 373 14.89 -19.54 -2.35
N MET A 374 15.73 -19.80 -3.35
CA MET A 374 15.30 -20.28 -4.67
C MET A 374 14.38 -21.50 -4.62
N ARG A 375 14.70 -22.51 -3.80
CA ARG A 375 13.86 -23.71 -3.64
C ARG A 375 12.42 -23.35 -3.26
N LYS A 376 12.28 -22.45 -2.28
CA LYS A 376 10.98 -21.99 -1.79
C LYS A 376 10.27 -21.09 -2.79
N LEU A 377 11.01 -20.22 -3.48
CA LEU A 377 10.46 -19.40 -4.56
C LEU A 377 9.93 -20.28 -5.70
N LYS A 378 10.68 -21.29 -6.14
CA LYS A 378 10.26 -22.25 -7.16
C LYS A 378 8.92 -22.90 -6.81
N THR A 379 8.76 -23.39 -5.58
CA THR A 379 7.48 -23.98 -5.12
C THR A 379 6.34 -22.97 -5.10
N ILE A 380 6.61 -21.72 -4.68
CA ILE A 380 5.60 -20.63 -4.72
C ILE A 380 5.18 -20.36 -6.17
N LEU A 381 6.14 -20.17 -7.09
CA LEU A 381 5.84 -19.87 -8.48
C LEU A 381 5.01 -20.98 -9.12
N HIS A 382 5.41 -22.24 -8.92
CA HIS A 382 4.68 -23.39 -9.44
C HIS A 382 3.25 -23.44 -8.89
N GLY A 383 3.09 -23.43 -7.56
CA GLY A 383 1.77 -23.53 -6.94
C GLY A 383 0.85 -22.37 -7.32
N VAL A 384 1.35 -21.13 -7.32
CA VAL A 384 0.58 -19.96 -7.74
C VAL A 384 0.15 -20.08 -9.20
N SER A 385 1.06 -20.44 -10.11
CA SER A 385 0.77 -20.54 -11.54
C SER A 385 -0.23 -21.66 -11.86
N SER A 386 -0.35 -22.68 -11.01
CA SER A 386 -1.34 -23.76 -11.20
C SER A 386 -2.77 -23.34 -10.85
N VAL A 387 -2.98 -22.20 -10.18
CA VAL A 387 -4.31 -21.76 -9.70
C VAL A 387 -4.76 -20.41 -10.24
N ILE A 388 -3.93 -19.77 -11.07
CA ILE A 388 -4.26 -18.51 -11.76
C ILE A 388 -4.23 -18.70 -13.28
N ASP A 389 -5.00 -17.89 -13.99
CA ASP A 389 -5.12 -17.83 -15.45
C ASP A 389 -4.58 -16.49 -16.03
N VAL A 390 -3.94 -15.69 -15.18
CA VAL A 390 -3.35 -14.40 -15.53
C VAL A 390 -1.82 -14.42 -15.36
N PRO A 391 -1.10 -13.49 -16.02
CA PRO A 391 0.36 -13.39 -15.90
C PRO A 391 0.86 -13.30 -14.47
N LEU A 392 1.95 -14.03 -14.20
CA LEU A 392 2.71 -13.96 -12.96
C LEU A 392 3.95 -13.10 -13.16
N THR A 393 4.07 -12.03 -12.39
CA THR A 393 5.14 -11.04 -12.49
C THR A 393 5.89 -10.94 -11.17
N LEU A 394 7.15 -10.49 -11.21
CA LEU A 394 8.02 -10.42 -10.04
C LEU A 394 8.60 -9.03 -9.88
N LYS A 395 8.52 -8.45 -8.68
CA LYS A 395 9.23 -7.20 -8.34
C LYS A 395 10.34 -7.45 -7.33
N MET A 396 11.58 -7.23 -7.72
CA MET A 396 12.77 -7.46 -6.89
C MET A 396 13.70 -6.24 -6.78
N ARG A 397 14.77 -6.40 -5.99
CA ARG A 397 15.89 -5.46 -5.82
C ARG A 397 17.15 -6.06 -6.43
N THR A 398 18.25 -5.30 -6.48
CA THR A 398 19.55 -5.84 -6.95
C THR A 398 20.07 -6.95 -6.04
N GLY A 399 19.79 -6.86 -4.74
CA GLY A 399 20.22 -7.81 -3.73
C GLY A 399 19.84 -7.39 -2.32
N ILE A 400 20.38 -8.08 -1.32
CA ILE A 400 20.19 -7.75 0.09
C ILE A 400 21.25 -6.72 0.50
N TYR A 401 22.52 -7.07 0.30
CA TYR A 401 23.68 -6.27 0.69
C TYR A 401 24.09 -5.30 -0.41
N SER A 402 24.73 -4.20 -0.04
CA SER A 402 25.16 -3.14 -0.97
C SER A 402 26.35 -3.52 -1.86
N ASN A 403 27.17 -4.48 -1.44
CA ASN A 403 28.36 -4.97 -2.14
C ASN A 403 28.14 -6.31 -2.86
N GLU A 404 26.97 -6.91 -2.71
CA GLU A 404 26.64 -8.22 -3.27
C GLU A 404 25.32 -8.15 -4.04
N SER A 405 25.45 -8.26 -5.36
CA SER A 405 24.32 -8.34 -6.27
C SER A 405 23.89 -9.79 -6.44
N LEU A 406 22.57 -10.01 -6.46
CA LEU A 406 21.95 -11.34 -6.49
C LEU A 406 20.97 -11.51 -7.65
N ALA A 407 20.40 -10.40 -8.15
CA ALA A 407 19.31 -10.41 -9.11
C ALA A 407 19.66 -11.16 -10.40
N ASP A 408 20.84 -10.94 -10.96
CA ASP A 408 21.34 -11.62 -12.14
C ASP A 408 21.37 -13.14 -11.98
N SER A 409 21.91 -13.65 -10.87
CA SER A 409 21.96 -15.08 -10.58
C SER A 409 20.55 -15.68 -10.40
N LEU A 410 19.63 -14.92 -9.79
CA LEU A 410 18.24 -15.31 -9.60
C LEU A 410 17.49 -15.36 -10.92
N ILE A 411 17.68 -14.36 -11.79
CA ILE A 411 17.06 -14.28 -13.12
C ILE A 411 17.48 -15.48 -13.99
N ARG A 412 18.76 -15.88 -13.97
CA ARG A 412 19.22 -17.10 -14.68
C ARG A 412 18.44 -18.33 -14.23
N LYS A 413 18.30 -18.54 -12.91
CA LYS A 413 17.55 -19.65 -12.34
C LYS A 413 16.05 -19.59 -12.66
N LEU A 414 15.48 -18.39 -12.75
CA LEU A 414 14.07 -18.19 -13.12
C LEU A 414 13.79 -18.59 -14.58
N LYS A 415 14.73 -18.31 -15.50
CA LYS A 415 14.61 -18.72 -16.91
C LYS A 415 14.62 -20.22 -17.14
N GLU A 416 15.29 -20.96 -16.26
CA GLU A 416 15.35 -22.42 -16.30
C GLU A 416 14.06 -23.07 -15.77
N LEU A 417 13.18 -22.30 -15.13
CA LEU A 417 11.91 -22.84 -14.63
C LEU A 417 10.94 -23.09 -15.78
N LYS A 418 10.28 -24.24 -15.73
CA LYS A 418 9.11 -24.54 -16.60
C LYS A 418 7.94 -23.58 -16.34
N THR A 419 7.86 -23.01 -15.14
CA THR A 419 6.79 -22.07 -14.77
C THR A 419 7.11 -20.68 -15.30
N PRO A 420 6.31 -20.13 -16.24
CA PRO A 420 6.63 -18.88 -16.90
C PRO A 420 6.45 -17.69 -15.96
N VAL A 421 7.50 -16.87 -15.84
CA VAL A 421 7.41 -15.51 -15.31
C VAL A 421 7.21 -14.57 -16.49
N SER A 422 6.15 -13.78 -16.46
CA SER A 422 5.74 -12.94 -17.59
C SER A 422 6.38 -11.55 -17.61
N LEU A 423 6.86 -11.06 -16.46
CA LEU A 423 7.55 -9.78 -16.33
C LEU A 423 8.41 -9.77 -15.06
N ILE A 424 9.61 -9.22 -15.14
CA ILE A 424 10.45 -8.92 -13.99
C ILE A 424 10.59 -7.40 -13.85
N THR A 425 10.36 -6.84 -12.68
CA THR A 425 10.71 -5.44 -12.36
C THR A 425 11.88 -5.41 -11.39
N LEU A 426 12.96 -4.74 -11.77
CA LEU A 426 14.16 -4.61 -10.96
C LEU A 426 14.32 -3.18 -10.44
N HIS A 427 14.25 -3.01 -9.11
CA HIS A 427 14.70 -1.78 -8.47
C HIS A 427 16.23 -1.80 -8.40
N GLY A 428 16.89 -0.82 -9.02
CA GLY A 428 18.36 -0.69 -9.10
C GLY A 428 19.05 -0.37 -7.77
N ARG A 429 18.50 -0.80 -6.64
CA ARG A 429 19.09 -0.66 -5.30
C ARG A 429 18.97 -1.95 -4.52
N SER A 430 19.94 -2.20 -3.66
CA SER A 430 19.86 -3.28 -2.68
C SER A 430 18.89 -2.93 -1.55
N ARG A 431 18.60 -3.90 -0.68
CA ARG A 431 17.81 -3.67 0.53
C ARG A 431 18.49 -2.67 1.45
N GLU A 432 19.79 -2.81 1.71
CA GLU A 432 20.56 -1.93 2.60
C GLU A 432 20.60 -0.49 2.13
N GLN A 433 20.78 -0.29 0.83
CA GLN A 433 20.84 1.04 0.23
C GLN A 433 19.54 1.82 0.42
N ARG A 434 18.39 1.15 0.62
CA ARG A 434 17.06 1.78 0.74
C ARG A 434 16.84 2.88 -0.31
N TYR A 435 17.05 4.14 0.09
CA TYR A 435 16.92 5.36 -0.71
C TYR A 435 18.15 6.28 -0.64
N THR A 436 19.28 5.82 -0.07
CA THR A 436 20.45 6.66 0.25
C THR A 436 21.46 6.77 -0.88
N ARG A 437 21.36 5.92 -1.91
CA ARG A 437 22.21 5.91 -3.10
C ARG A 437 21.38 6.10 -4.36
N SER A 438 22.01 6.40 -5.49
CA SER A 438 21.35 6.37 -6.81
C SER A 438 21.04 4.93 -7.23
N ALA A 439 20.04 4.75 -8.09
CA ALA A 439 19.74 3.47 -8.71
C ALA A 439 20.82 3.12 -9.76
N ASP A 440 21.30 1.87 -9.73
CA ASP A 440 22.27 1.34 -10.68
C ASP A 440 21.56 0.84 -11.94
N TRP A 441 21.51 1.71 -12.95
CA TRP A 441 20.87 1.41 -14.23
C TRP A 441 21.74 0.59 -15.18
N ALA A 442 23.06 0.63 -15.04
CA ALA A 442 23.96 -0.25 -15.78
C ALA A 442 23.76 -1.72 -15.35
N TYR A 443 23.61 -1.97 -14.05
CA TYR A 443 23.29 -3.31 -13.55
C TYR A 443 21.86 -3.74 -13.93
N ILE A 444 20.89 -2.81 -13.99
CA ILE A 444 19.56 -3.12 -14.53
C ILE A 444 19.65 -3.59 -15.98
N ASP A 445 20.40 -2.90 -16.85
CA ASP A 445 20.56 -3.27 -18.25
C ASP A 445 21.27 -4.63 -18.41
N ASN A 446 22.28 -4.90 -17.60
CA ASN A 446 22.92 -6.22 -17.56
C ASN A 446 21.92 -7.32 -17.18
N CYS A 447 21.07 -7.09 -16.17
CA CYS A 447 20.01 -8.02 -15.79
C CYS A 447 18.95 -8.20 -16.89
N ASN A 448 18.62 -7.13 -17.63
CA ASN A 448 17.70 -7.18 -18.77
C ASN A 448 18.22 -8.13 -19.86
N LYS A 449 19.48 -7.98 -20.26
CA LYS A 449 20.15 -8.88 -21.22
C LYS A 449 20.13 -10.34 -20.77
N ILE A 450 20.29 -10.59 -19.48
CA ILE A 450 20.23 -11.94 -18.89
C ILE A 450 18.78 -12.48 -18.93
N ALA A 451 17.78 -11.62 -18.70
CA ALA A 451 16.37 -11.99 -18.59
C ALA A 451 15.72 -12.42 -19.92
N GLU A 452 16.22 -11.93 -21.06
CA GLU A 452 15.71 -12.24 -22.41
C GLU A 452 15.40 -13.74 -22.60
N PRO A 453 14.19 -14.15 -23.03
CA PRO A 453 13.12 -13.32 -23.59
C PRO A 453 12.09 -12.79 -22.58
N ILE A 454 12.31 -12.96 -21.27
CA ILE A 454 11.40 -12.40 -20.26
C ILE A 454 11.58 -10.88 -20.25
N PRO A 455 10.52 -10.08 -20.47
CA PRO A 455 10.66 -8.63 -20.42
C PRO A 455 11.07 -8.17 -19.02
N LEU A 456 11.95 -7.17 -18.97
CA LEU A 456 12.38 -6.58 -17.71
C LEU A 456 12.08 -5.09 -17.68
N PHE A 457 11.47 -4.65 -16.58
CA PHE A 457 11.23 -3.24 -16.28
C PHE A 457 12.28 -2.71 -15.32
N GLY A 458 12.88 -1.57 -15.67
CA GLY A 458 13.73 -0.81 -14.76
C GLY A 458 12.91 -0.01 -13.75
N ASN A 459 13.41 0.14 -12.53
CA ASN A 459 12.79 0.98 -11.51
C ASN A 459 13.85 1.74 -10.72
N GLY A 460 13.70 3.08 -10.65
CA GLY A 460 14.53 3.90 -9.78
C GLY A 460 14.82 5.28 -10.37
N ASP A 461 14.62 6.32 -9.56
CA ASP A 461 15.14 7.67 -9.79
C ASP A 461 14.66 8.38 -11.05
N ILE A 462 13.37 8.23 -11.33
CA ILE A 462 12.66 8.98 -12.36
C ILE A 462 11.83 10.08 -11.68
N LEU A 463 12.13 11.34 -11.96
CA LEU A 463 11.35 12.51 -11.52
C LEU A 463 10.97 13.45 -12.69
N SER A 464 11.60 13.32 -13.86
CA SER A 464 11.19 14.01 -15.09
C SER A 464 11.11 13.10 -16.32
N TYR A 465 10.62 13.64 -17.44
CA TYR A 465 10.66 12.95 -18.72
C TYR A 465 12.08 12.80 -19.27
N GLU A 466 13.02 13.73 -19.00
CA GLU A 466 14.42 13.51 -19.38
C GLU A 466 15.07 12.41 -18.56
N ASP A 467 14.76 12.28 -17.26
CA ASP A 467 15.22 11.13 -16.48
C ASP A 467 14.73 9.84 -17.15
N TYR A 468 13.46 9.78 -17.54
CA TYR A 468 12.88 8.63 -18.24
C TYR A 468 13.62 8.34 -19.55
N ASN A 469 13.82 9.36 -20.40
CA ASN A 469 14.49 9.23 -21.70
C ASN A 469 15.96 8.83 -21.54
N ALA A 470 16.68 9.41 -20.59
CA ALA A 470 18.07 9.06 -20.32
C ALA A 470 18.18 7.58 -19.93
N ARG A 471 17.32 7.11 -19.02
CA ARG A 471 17.32 5.69 -18.61
C ARG A 471 16.89 4.74 -19.74
N ARG A 472 16.00 5.18 -20.63
CA ARG A 472 15.64 4.46 -21.86
C ARG A 472 16.77 4.43 -22.89
N ALA A 473 17.60 5.46 -22.98
CA ALA A 473 18.75 5.50 -23.87
C ALA A 473 19.92 4.64 -23.33
N GLU A 474 20.11 4.62 -22.01
CA GLU A 474 21.17 3.89 -21.33
C GLU A 474 20.86 2.39 -21.14
N SER A 475 19.62 1.94 -21.31
CA SER A 475 19.22 0.55 -21.08
C SER A 475 18.19 0.04 -22.08
N SER A 476 18.27 -1.25 -22.43
CA SER A 476 17.33 -1.92 -23.34
C SER A 476 16.11 -2.52 -22.65
N VAL A 477 15.74 -1.98 -21.46
CA VAL A 477 14.59 -2.46 -20.69
C VAL A 477 13.28 -2.31 -21.47
N SER A 478 12.37 -3.26 -21.30
CA SER A 478 11.06 -3.26 -21.98
C SER A 478 10.14 -2.12 -21.53
N GLY A 479 10.40 -1.54 -20.38
CA GLY A 479 9.67 -0.39 -19.84
C GLY A 479 10.24 0.07 -18.50
N ILE A 480 9.64 1.11 -17.93
CA ILE A 480 10.08 1.70 -16.67
C ILE A 480 8.91 1.84 -15.70
N MET A 481 9.11 1.35 -14.48
CA MET A 481 8.19 1.54 -13.37
C MET A 481 8.54 2.81 -12.60
N ILE A 482 7.56 3.66 -12.36
CA ILE A 482 7.69 4.96 -11.68
C ILE A 482 7.12 4.86 -10.26
N ALA A 483 7.92 5.26 -9.26
CA ALA A 483 7.57 5.14 -7.84
C ALA A 483 7.47 6.51 -7.15
N ARG A 484 8.55 6.93 -6.46
CA ARG A 484 8.57 8.20 -5.70
C ARG A 484 8.34 9.44 -6.58
N GLY A 485 8.77 9.40 -7.86
CA GLY A 485 8.50 10.48 -8.81
C GLY A 485 7.00 10.76 -8.94
N ALA A 486 6.16 9.73 -9.03
CA ALA A 486 4.71 9.89 -9.10
C ALA A 486 4.11 10.46 -7.81
N LEU A 487 4.68 10.15 -6.63
CA LEU A 487 4.24 10.71 -5.36
C LEU A 487 4.57 12.20 -5.22
N ILE A 488 5.74 12.61 -5.73
CA ILE A 488 6.15 14.03 -5.77
C ILE A 488 5.37 14.76 -6.87
N LYS A 489 5.09 14.09 -7.99
CA LYS A 489 4.55 14.70 -9.20
C LYS A 489 3.69 13.69 -9.98
N PRO A 490 2.38 13.51 -9.66
CA PRO A 490 1.57 12.49 -10.31
C PRO A 490 1.38 12.75 -11.81
N TRP A 491 1.54 13.98 -12.29
CA TRP A 491 1.51 14.32 -13.72
C TRP A 491 2.80 13.96 -14.48
N ILE A 492 3.80 13.33 -13.83
CA ILE A 492 5.01 12.83 -14.50
C ILE A 492 4.68 11.90 -15.67
N PHE A 493 3.59 11.14 -15.60
CA PHE A 493 3.14 10.27 -16.69
C PHE A 493 2.75 11.08 -17.94
N LYS A 494 2.11 12.24 -17.74
CA LYS A 494 1.73 13.15 -18.82
C LYS A 494 2.97 13.81 -19.42
N GLU A 495 3.87 14.30 -18.58
CA GLU A 495 5.15 14.85 -19.02
C GLU A 495 5.96 13.85 -19.85
N ILE A 496 5.98 12.57 -19.46
CA ILE A 496 6.65 11.51 -20.23
C ILE A 496 5.96 11.26 -21.57
N LYS A 497 4.63 11.22 -21.61
CA LYS A 497 3.91 11.00 -22.88
C LYS A 497 4.03 12.17 -23.85
N ASP A 498 3.95 13.38 -23.32
CA ASP A 498 3.89 14.61 -24.10
C ASP A 498 5.27 15.30 -24.23
N GLN A 499 6.31 14.76 -23.58
CA GLN A 499 7.71 15.18 -23.67
C GLN A 499 7.95 16.66 -23.30
N PHE A 500 7.36 17.11 -22.17
CA PHE A 500 7.50 18.50 -21.71
C PHE A 500 7.55 18.61 -20.18
N HIS A 501 8.04 19.76 -19.69
CA HIS A 501 7.95 20.15 -18.29
C HIS A 501 6.69 20.96 -18.03
N TRP A 502 5.83 20.50 -17.15
CA TRP A 502 4.65 21.26 -16.78
C TRP A 502 4.94 22.16 -15.58
N ASP A 503 5.00 23.47 -15.82
CA ASP A 503 5.02 24.48 -14.76
C ASP A 503 3.61 24.75 -14.19
N ILE A 504 3.02 23.71 -13.61
CA ILE A 504 1.65 23.72 -13.12
C ILE A 504 1.44 24.79 -12.03
N SER A 505 0.32 25.50 -12.08
CA SER A 505 -0.03 26.53 -11.09
C SER A 505 -0.43 25.94 -9.74
N SER A 506 -0.45 26.76 -8.68
CA SER A 506 -0.95 26.31 -7.37
C SER A 506 -2.45 25.99 -7.38
N SER A 507 -3.25 26.71 -8.17
CA SER A 507 -4.68 26.43 -8.34
C SER A 507 -4.92 25.07 -9.00
N GLU A 508 -4.23 24.77 -10.11
CA GLU A 508 -4.33 23.46 -10.76
C GLU A 508 -3.87 22.33 -9.83
N ARG A 509 -2.81 22.56 -9.03
CA ARG A 509 -2.38 21.57 -8.02
C ARG A 509 -3.43 21.38 -6.92
N LEU A 510 -4.11 22.43 -6.47
CA LEU A 510 -5.20 22.32 -5.50
C LEU A 510 -6.39 21.53 -6.09
N ASP A 511 -6.68 21.71 -7.38
CA ASP A 511 -7.72 20.95 -8.09
C ASP A 511 -7.40 19.45 -8.13
N ILE A 512 -6.12 19.07 -8.28
CA ILE A 512 -5.69 17.67 -8.17
C ILE A 512 -5.99 17.12 -6.77
N LEU A 513 -5.66 17.89 -5.73
CA LEU A 513 -5.96 17.48 -4.36
C LEU A 513 -7.46 17.39 -4.10
N ARG A 514 -8.26 18.28 -4.70
CA ARG A 514 -9.73 18.21 -4.66
C ARG A 514 -10.26 16.94 -5.33
N LYS A 515 -9.74 16.58 -6.51
CA LYS A 515 -10.06 15.30 -7.17
C LYS A 515 -9.69 14.10 -6.30
N TYR A 516 -8.52 14.13 -5.67
CA TYR A 516 -8.10 13.08 -4.73
C TYR A 516 -9.09 12.94 -3.57
N SER A 517 -9.45 14.07 -2.94
CA SER A 517 -10.45 14.10 -1.86
C SER A 517 -11.78 13.52 -2.31
N ASN A 518 -12.29 13.92 -3.48
CA ASN A 518 -13.52 13.40 -4.06
C ASN A 518 -13.47 11.88 -4.29
N TYR A 519 -12.35 11.36 -4.81
CA TYR A 519 -12.13 9.92 -4.97
C TYR A 519 -12.00 9.20 -3.63
N GLY A 520 -11.45 9.85 -2.62
CA GLY A 520 -11.43 9.36 -1.24
C GLY A 520 -12.82 9.23 -0.65
N LEU A 521 -13.68 10.24 -0.83
CA LEU A 521 -15.08 10.19 -0.35
C LEU A 521 -15.88 9.08 -1.03
N GLU A 522 -15.63 8.81 -2.31
CA GLU A 522 -16.24 7.69 -3.03
C GLU A 522 -15.73 6.34 -2.51
N HIS A 523 -14.45 6.24 -2.18
CA HIS A 523 -13.81 4.99 -1.84
C HIS A 523 -13.94 4.59 -0.35
N TRP A 524 -13.88 5.56 0.55
CA TRP A 524 -13.92 5.37 2.00
C TRP A 524 -15.22 5.86 2.64
N GLY A 525 -15.88 6.84 2.02
CA GLY A 525 -17.18 7.34 2.45
C GLY A 525 -17.22 8.84 2.65
N SER A 526 -18.44 9.38 2.60
CA SER A 526 -18.74 10.78 2.87
C SER A 526 -19.26 11.03 4.28
N ASP A 527 -19.36 10.00 5.11
CA ASP A 527 -19.60 10.12 6.55
C ASP A 527 -18.34 10.59 7.29
N THR A 528 -18.44 10.87 8.60
CA THR A 528 -17.30 11.35 9.40
C THR A 528 -16.10 10.41 9.31
N GLU A 529 -16.29 9.09 9.37
CA GLU A 529 -15.16 8.14 9.31
C GLU A 529 -14.52 8.14 7.91
N GLY A 530 -15.32 8.18 6.84
CA GLY A 530 -14.82 8.24 5.48
C GLY A 530 -14.06 9.54 5.16
N VAL A 531 -14.57 10.69 5.63
CA VAL A 531 -13.89 12.00 5.50
C VAL A 531 -12.54 11.98 6.21
N GLU A 532 -12.50 11.54 7.47
CA GLU A 532 -11.25 11.54 8.24
C GLU A 532 -10.23 10.52 7.71
N LYS A 533 -10.71 9.40 7.16
CA LYS A 533 -9.84 8.46 6.45
C LYS A 533 -9.27 9.06 5.16
N THR A 534 -10.10 9.77 4.40
CA THR A 534 -9.66 10.54 3.22
C THR A 534 -8.59 11.56 3.59
N ARG A 535 -8.85 12.37 4.62
CA ARG A 535 -7.91 13.37 5.15
C ARG A 535 -6.59 12.73 5.55
N ARG A 536 -6.64 11.62 6.29
CA ARG A 536 -5.44 10.92 6.75
C ARG A 536 -4.54 10.53 5.57
N PHE A 537 -5.09 9.92 4.52
CA PHE A 537 -4.30 9.48 3.37
C PHE A 537 -3.87 10.64 2.46
N LEU A 538 -4.67 11.71 2.36
CA LEU A 538 -4.28 12.96 1.71
C LEU A 538 -3.03 13.54 2.38
N LEU A 539 -3.02 13.62 3.71
CA LEU A 539 -1.88 14.14 4.48
C LEU A 539 -0.63 13.26 4.32
N GLU A 540 -0.79 11.93 4.26
CA GLU A 540 0.32 11.02 3.95
C GLU A 540 0.90 11.29 2.55
N TRP A 541 0.06 11.63 1.57
CA TRP A 541 0.53 11.99 0.24
C TRP A 541 1.19 13.37 0.19
N LEU A 542 0.63 14.37 0.88
CA LEU A 542 1.22 15.72 1.00
C LEU A 542 2.66 15.67 1.54
N SER A 543 2.97 14.70 2.41
CA SER A 543 4.34 14.44 2.90
C SER A 543 5.36 14.04 1.82
N PHE A 544 4.91 13.78 0.58
CA PHE A 544 5.76 13.63 -0.60
C PHE A 544 5.61 14.79 -1.58
N LEU A 545 4.38 15.23 -1.83
CA LEU A 545 4.06 16.27 -2.82
C LEU A 545 4.74 17.60 -2.53
N TYR A 546 4.93 17.96 -1.25
CA TYR A 546 5.59 19.21 -0.85
C TYR A 546 7.02 19.34 -1.41
N ARG A 547 7.64 18.22 -1.82
CA ARG A 547 8.97 18.20 -2.43
C ARG A 547 9.02 18.70 -3.86
N TYR A 548 7.87 18.82 -4.52
CA TYR A 548 7.79 19.40 -5.86
C TYR A 548 8.13 20.89 -5.79
N ILE A 549 9.00 21.32 -6.69
CA ILE A 549 9.31 22.72 -6.91
C ILE A 549 8.76 23.09 -8.29
N PRO A 550 7.94 24.15 -8.41
CA PRO A 550 7.47 24.64 -9.69
C PRO A 550 8.64 24.87 -10.66
N VAL A 551 8.47 24.49 -11.91
CA VAL A 551 9.53 24.54 -12.93
C VAL A 551 10.02 25.98 -13.12
N GLY A 552 9.10 26.96 -13.08
CA GLY A 552 9.42 28.37 -13.21
C GLY A 552 10.30 28.95 -12.09
N LEU A 553 10.41 28.24 -10.96
CA LEU A 553 11.19 28.63 -9.78
C LEU A 553 12.57 27.97 -9.75
N LEU A 554 12.84 27.00 -10.62
CA LEU A 554 14.14 26.33 -10.71
C LEU A 554 15.12 27.16 -11.54
N GLU A 555 16.39 27.23 -11.11
CA GLU A 555 17.49 27.76 -11.93
C GLU A 555 17.91 26.74 -12.99
N ARG A 556 17.77 25.45 -12.66
CA ARG A 556 18.12 24.32 -13.53
C ARG A 556 17.00 23.30 -13.52
N VAL A 557 16.53 22.97 -14.72
CA VAL A 557 15.56 21.89 -14.96
C VAL A 557 16.30 20.68 -15.55
N PRO A 558 15.96 19.44 -15.18
CA PRO A 558 14.97 19.04 -14.17
C PRO A 558 15.53 19.04 -12.73
N GLN A 559 14.62 19.16 -11.76
CA GLN A 559 14.89 18.79 -10.36
C GLN A 559 15.28 17.31 -10.30
N GLN A 560 16.36 16.97 -9.60
CA GLN A 560 16.75 15.58 -9.38
C GLN A 560 16.01 14.99 -8.17
N ILE A 561 15.74 13.68 -8.20
CA ILE A 561 14.93 13.03 -7.16
C ILE A 561 15.54 13.06 -5.75
N ASN A 562 16.86 13.18 -5.65
CA ASN A 562 17.58 13.24 -4.38
C ASN A 562 17.75 14.68 -3.86
N GLU A 563 17.49 15.68 -4.71
CA GLU A 563 17.48 17.07 -4.29
C GLU A 563 16.30 17.34 -3.35
N ARG A 564 16.55 18.15 -2.34
CA ARG A 564 15.56 18.63 -1.37
C ARG A 564 15.30 20.10 -1.58
N PRO A 565 14.03 20.56 -1.50
CA PRO A 565 13.76 21.98 -1.57
C PRO A 565 14.48 22.72 -0.42
N PRO A 566 15.19 23.83 -0.73
CA PRO A 566 15.57 24.79 0.30
C PRO A 566 14.31 25.44 0.90
N PRO A 567 14.40 26.22 1.98
CA PRO A 567 13.35 27.16 2.34
C PRO A 567 13.14 28.19 1.21
N TYR A 568 11.93 28.25 0.65
CA TYR A 568 11.57 29.17 -0.43
C TYR A 568 10.11 29.57 -0.31
N PHE A 569 9.73 30.70 -0.91
CA PHE A 569 8.34 31.09 -1.09
C PHE A 569 7.89 30.86 -2.54
N GLY A 570 6.62 30.53 -2.71
CA GLY A 570 6.00 30.31 -4.00
C GLY A 570 5.63 31.60 -4.73
N ARG A 571 5.11 31.47 -5.95
CA ARG A 571 4.54 32.60 -6.72
C ARG A 571 3.35 33.28 -6.02
N ASN A 572 2.71 32.58 -5.09
CA ASN A 572 1.60 33.06 -4.27
C ASN A 572 1.54 32.27 -2.94
N ASP A 573 0.70 32.73 -2.01
CA ASP A 573 0.57 32.14 -0.67
C ASP A 573 0.20 30.65 -0.68
N LEU A 574 -0.66 30.24 -1.62
CA LEU A 574 -1.04 28.83 -1.74
C LEU A 574 0.15 27.97 -2.18
N GLU A 575 0.97 28.47 -3.10
CA GLU A 575 2.19 27.79 -3.52
C GLU A 575 3.21 27.70 -2.39
N THR A 576 3.40 28.79 -1.63
CA THR A 576 4.22 28.82 -0.41
C THR A 576 3.72 27.78 0.61
N LEU A 577 2.42 27.71 0.83
CA LEU A 577 1.80 26.75 1.74
C LEU A 577 2.05 25.30 1.30
N MET A 578 1.92 25.01 0.00
CA MET A 578 2.18 23.68 -0.56
C MET A 578 3.66 23.28 -0.54
N ALA A 579 4.58 24.24 -0.54
CA ALA A 579 6.01 24.01 -0.43
C ALA A 579 6.46 23.72 1.02
N SER A 580 5.61 24.02 2.01
CA SER A 580 5.95 23.89 3.41
C SER A 580 6.23 22.42 3.79
N PRO A 581 7.33 22.14 4.51
CA PRO A 581 7.57 20.82 5.09
C PRO A 581 6.77 20.58 6.38
N SER A 582 5.97 21.54 6.84
CA SER A 582 5.23 21.47 8.10
C SER A 582 3.93 20.67 7.97
N CYS A 583 3.72 19.75 8.92
CA CYS A 583 2.46 18.99 9.02
C CYS A 583 1.27 19.90 9.30
N THR A 584 1.46 21.03 10.01
CA THR A 584 0.37 21.99 10.29
C THR A 584 -0.13 22.65 9.01
N ASP A 585 0.76 22.95 8.08
CA ASP A 585 0.38 23.55 6.80
C ASP A 585 -0.30 22.54 5.88
N TRP A 586 0.10 21.28 5.93
CA TRP A 586 -0.62 20.20 5.24
C TRP A 586 -2.04 20.02 5.80
N VAL A 587 -2.22 20.17 7.12
CA VAL A 587 -3.55 20.18 7.75
C VAL A 587 -4.39 21.32 7.20
N LYS A 588 -3.87 22.55 7.14
CA LYS A 588 -4.59 23.69 6.54
C LYS A 588 -5.03 23.41 5.09
N ILE A 589 -4.16 22.82 4.26
CA ILE A 589 -4.52 22.41 2.89
C ILE A 589 -5.66 21.39 2.91
N SER A 590 -5.62 20.42 3.83
CA SER A 590 -6.69 19.44 3.96
C SER A 590 -8.01 20.08 4.41
N GLU A 591 -7.97 21.14 5.23
CA GLU A 591 -9.16 21.86 5.68
C GLU A 591 -9.84 22.62 4.56
N MET A 592 -9.06 23.18 3.62
CA MET A 592 -9.61 23.79 2.39
C MET A 592 -10.43 22.81 1.54
N LEU A 593 -10.20 21.50 1.68
CA LEU A 593 -10.79 20.46 0.81
C LEU A 593 -11.84 19.60 1.51
N LEU A 594 -11.70 19.42 2.82
CA LEU A 594 -12.50 18.49 3.63
C LEU A 594 -13.10 19.17 4.87
N GLY A 595 -13.06 20.51 4.94
CA GLY A 595 -13.53 21.27 6.10
C GLY A 595 -12.62 21.16 7.33
N PRO A 596 -12.95 21.84 8.43
CA PRO A 596 -12.09 21.95 9.61
C PRO A 596 -11.81 20.60 10.28
N VAL A 597 -10.63 20.49 10.89
CA VAL A 597 -10.31 19.32 11.74
C VAL A 597 -10.87 19.49 13.16
N PRO A 598 -11.07 18.40 13.93
CA PRO A 598 -11.34 18.50 15.36
C PRO A 598 -10.21 19.23 16.11
N GLU A 599 -10.53 19.96 17.19
CA GLU A 599 -9.56 20.80 17.94
C GLU A 599 -8.27 20.07 18.35
N ASN A 600 -8.37 18.79 18.69
CA ASN A 600 -7.23 17.96 19.13
C ASN A 600 -6.63 17.09 18.01
N PHE A 601 -6.87 17.43 16.74
CA PHE A 601 -6.36 16.66 15.62
C PHE A 601 -4.84 16.84 15.47
N ILE A 602 -4.11 15.73 15.57
CA ILE A 602 -2.66 15.69 15.38
C ILE A 602 -2.34 14.71 14.26
N PHE A 603 -1.62 15.20 13.24
CA PHE A 603 -1.09 14.37 12.17
C PHE A 603 0.42 14.22 12.29
N LEU A 604 0.88 12.96 12.19
CA LEU A 604 2.28 12.61 11.98
C LEU A 604 2.40 11.68 10.77
N PRO A 605 3.25 12.00 9.78
CA PRO A 605 3.41 11.18 8.60
C PRO A 605 3.97 9.80 8.97
N LYS A 606 3.59 8.77 8.21
CA LYS A 606 4.10 7.40 8.42
C LYS A 606 5.60 7.32 8.19
N LEU A 607 6.08 8.02 7.17
CA LEU A 607 7.45 7.98 6.74
C LEU A 607 8.16 9.24 7.22
N ASN A 608 9.28 9.05 7.90
CA ASN A 608 10.27 10.08 8.16
C ASN A 608 11.02 10.33 6.85
N ALA A 609 10.34 10.97 5.91
CA ALA A 609 10.94 11.49 4.69
C ALA A 609 11.70 12.81 4.94
N ASN A 610 11.44 13.39 6.14
CA ASN A 610 11.95 14.59 6.84
C ASN A 610 13.39 14.48 7.33
#